data_AF-A0A535M653-F1
#
_entry.id   AF-A0A535M653-F1
#
_cell.length_a   1.000
_cell.length_b   1.000
_cell.length_c   1.000
_cell.angle_alpha   90.00
_cell.angle_beta   90.00
_cell.angle_gamma   90.00
#
_symmetry.space_group_name_H-M   'P 1'
#
loop_
_entity.id
_entity.type
_entity.pdbx_description
1 polymer ?
#
loop_
_entity_poly.entity_id
_entity_poly.type
_entity_poly.pdbx_seq_one_letter_code
_entity_poly.pdbx_strand_id
1 'polypeptide(L)' 'MRSGVAGNAVTPTALLARLARDSDSAVRREVARNKSVPAAILRALQDDADPAVKSSAMMAAQAPRTRP' A
#
# COMPACT_ATOMS: atom_id res chain seq x y z
N MET A 1 -7.71 8.70 12.89
CA MET A 1 -6.77 9.34 11.92
C MET A 1 -5.54 8.45 11.70
N ARG A 2 -5.66 7.41 10.86
CA ARG A 2 -4.53 6.53 10.47
C ARG A 2 -4.21 6.59 8.97
N SER A 3 -5.16 7.08 8.17
CA SER A 3 -5.04 7.31 6.73
C SER A 3 -3.99 8.38 6.36
N GLY A 4 -3.83 9.42 7.17
CA GLY A 4 -2.87 10.49 6.89
C GLY A 4 -1.40 10.07 6.97
N VAL A 5 -1.08 8.99 7.69
CA VAL A 5 0.31 8.50 7.78
C VAL A 5 0.68 7.72 6.52
N ALA A 6 -0.25 6.95 5.94
CA ALA A 6 0.01 6.19 4.73
C ALA A 6 0.31 7.08 3.49
N GLY A 7 -0.03 8.37 3.52
CA GLY A 7 0.35 9.34 2.47
C GLY A 7 1.68 10.06 2.69
N ASN A 8 2.34 9.87 3.85
CA ASN A 8 3.56 10.60 4.18
C ASN A 8 4.80 9.84 3.69
N ALA A 9 5.62 10.49 2.87
CA ALA A 9 6.79 9.90 2.20
C ALA A 9 7.89 9.39 3.14
N VAL A 10 7.80 9.70 4.44
CA VAL A 10 8.73 9.26 5.51
C VAL A 10 8.12 8.13 6.36
N THR A 11 7.11 7.43 5.86
CA THR A 11 6.57 6.25 6.55
C THR A 11 7.60 5.12 6.45
N PRO A 12 8.19 4.65 7.56
CA PRO A 12 9.20 3.60 7.51
C PRO A 12 8.61 2.36 6.83
N THR A 13 9.40 1.68 6.00
CA THR A 13 8.99 0.43 5.33
C THR A 13 8.37 -0.59 6.30
N ALA A 14 8.87 -0.65 7.54
CA ALA A 14 8.33 -1.49 8.60
C ALA A 14 6.89 -1.12 8.99
N LEU A 15 6.56 0.18 9.01
CA LEU A 15 5.21 0.65 9.29
C LEU A 15 4.27 0.37 8.10
N LEU A 16 4.74 0.53 6.86
CA LEU A 16 3.97 0.12 5.68
C LEU A 16 3.67 -1.38 5.67
N ALA A 17 4.62 -2.23 6.07
CA ALA A 17 4.42 -3.67 6.17
C ALA A 17 3.36 -4.02 7.25
N ARG A 18 3.34 -3.26 8.35
CA ARG A 18 2.32 -3.43 9.39
C ARG A 18 0.94 -2.97 8.91
N LEU A 19 0.86 -1.82 8.25
CA LEU A 19 -0.39 -1.27 7.72
C LEU A 19 -0.95 -2.11 6.56
N ALA A 20 -0.10 -2.77 5.78
CA ALA A 20 -0.53 -3.71 4.74
C ALA A 20 -1.23 -4.96 5.29
N ARG A 21 -1.11 -5.22 6.60
CA ARG A 21 -1.78 -6.31 7.31
C ARG A 21 -2.82 -5.80 8.31
N ASP A 22 -3.18 -4.51 8.24
CA ASP A 22 -4.18 -3.93 9.11
C ASP A 22 -5.54 -4.59 8.86
N SER A 23 -6.34 -4.78 9.91
CA SER A 23 -7.69 -5.35 9.80
C SER A 23 -8.61 -4.49 8.94
N ASP A 24 -8.39 -3.18 8.91
CA ASP A 24 -9.18 -2.24 8.13
C ASP A 24 -8.73 -2.22 6.67
N SER A 25 -9.63 -2.62 5.75
CA SER A 25 -9.32 -2.64 4.32
C SER A 25 -9.13 -1.25 3.73
N ALA A 26 -9.71 -0.20 4.32
CA ALA A 26 -9.43 1.18 3.92
C ALA A 26 -7.97 1.54 4.19
N VAL A 27 -7.40 1.10 5.32
CA VAL A 27 -5.98 1.31 5.64
C VAL A 27 -5.10 0.57 4.65
N ARG A 28 -5.39 -0.71 4.37
CA ARG A 28 -4.63 -1.51 3.39
C ARG A 28 -4.70 -0.91 1.98
N ARG A 29 -5.84 -0.34 1.60
CA ARG A 29 -6.02 0.37 0.32
C ARG A 29 -5.15 1.61 0.22
N GLU A 30 -5.07 2.42 1.28
CA GLU A 30 -4.19 3.60 1.29
C GLU A 30 -2.71 3.20 1.21
N VAL A 31 -2.32 2.07 1.80
CA VAL A 31 -0.97 1.50 1.62
C VAL A 31 -0.72 1.13 0.15
N ALA A 32 -1.67 0.47 -0.51
CA ALA A 32 -1.56 0.14 -1.93
C ALA A 32 -1.45 1.37 -2.83
N ARG A 33 -2.08 2.50 -2.44
CA ARG A 33 -2.03 3.78 -3.18
C ARG A 33 -0.76 4.60 -2.91
N ASN A 34 0.04 4.22 -1.92
CA ASN A 34 1.28 4.92 -1.61
C ASN A 34 2.36 4.62 -2.69
N LYS A 35 2.88 5.67 -3.32
CA LYS A 35 3.93 5.57 -4.36
C LYS A 35 5.27 5.04 -3.83
N SER A 36 5.54 5.25 -2.54
CA SER A 36 6.76 4.80 -1.85
C SER A 36 6.64 3.38 -1.31
N VAL A 37 5.52 2.70 -1.53
CA VAL A 37 5.34 1.35 -1.02
C VAL A 37 6.25 0.36 -1.78
N PRO A 38 7.03 -0.47 -1.08
CA PRO A 38 7.88 -1.49 -1.71
C PRO A 38 7.10 -2.48 -2.55
N ALA A 39 7.72 -2.96 -3.63
CA ALA A 39 7.14 -3.97 -4.52
C ALA A 39 6.74 -5.27 -3.79
N ALA A 40 7.50 -5.68 -2.76
CA ALA A 40 7.18 -6.84 -1.95
C ALA A 40 5.84 -6.69 -1.20
N ILE A 41 5.54 -5.49 -0.70
CA ILE A 41 4.27 -5.18 -0.03
C ILE A 41 3.13 -5.12 -1.05
N LEU A 42 3.35 -4.50 -2.22
CA LEU A 42 2.35 -4.50 -3.29
C LEU A 42 1.97 -5.90 -3.74
N ARG A 43 2.94 -6.80 -3.85
CA ARG A 43 2.68 -8.19 -4.23
C ARG A 43 1.81 -8.90 -3.19
N ALA A 44 2.06 -8.66 -1.90
CA ALA A 44 1.18 -9.18 -0.84
C ALA A 44 -0.25 -8.61 -0.93
N LEU A 45 -0.40 -7.34 -1.28
CA LEU A 45 -1.71 -6.67 -1.41
C LEU A 45 -2.47 -7.06 -2.69
N GLN A 46 -1.81 -7.65 -3.70
CA GLN A 46 -2.48 -8.19 -4.88
C GLN A 46 -3.29 -9.45 -4.56
N ASP A 47 -2.93 -10.16 -3.50
CA ASP A 47 -3.63 -11.34 -3.00
C ASP A 47 -4.62 -11.01 -1.85
N ASP A 48 -4.83 -9.73 -1.53
CA ASP A 48 -5.66 -9.28 -0.40
C ASP A 48 -7.13 -9.72 -0.53
N ALA A 49 -7.80 -10.12 0.54
CA ALA A 49 -9.20 -10.55 0.46
C ALA A 49 -10.16 -9.46 -0.07
N ASP A 50 -9.83 -8.17 0.09
CA ASP A 50 -10.64 -7.05 -0.39
C ASP A 50 -10.34 -6.72 -1.87
N PRO A 51 -11.33 -6.79 -2.78
CA PRO A 51 -11.13 -6.51 -4.21
C PRO A 51 -10.65 -5.09 -4.51
N ALA A 52 -11.01 -4.10 -3.69
CA ALA A 52 -10.57 -2.72 -3.87
C ALA A 52 -9.08 -2.57 -3.53
N VAL A 53 -8.59 -3.33 -2.54
CA VAL A 53 -7.16 -3.40 -2.21
C VAL A 53 -6.38 -4.07 -3.33
N LYS A 54 -6.84 -5.24 -3.81
CA LYS A 54 -6.21 -5.93 -4.96
C LYS A 54 -6.09 -5.02 -6.17
N SER A 55 -7.19 -4.38 -6.55
CA SER A 55 -7.23 -3.50 -7.72
C SER A 55 -6.27 -2.32 -7.57
N SER A 56 -6.24 -1.69 -6.39
CA SER A 56 -5.32 -0.60 -6.08
C SER A 56 -3.86 -1.07 -6.17
N ALA A 57 -3.54 -2.26 -5.65
CA ALA A 57 -2.19 -2.82 -5.68
C ALA A 57 -1.75 -3.22 -7.09
N MET A 58 -2.65 -3.74 -7.93
CA MET A 58 -2.39 -4.02 -9.34
C MET A 58 -2.15 -2.74 -10.13
N MET A 59 -2.94 -1.68 -9.91
CA MET A 59 -2.72 -0.40 -10.56
C MET A 59 -1.40 0.26 -10.11
N ALA A 60 -1.10 0.23 -8.81
CA ALA A 60 0.15 0.76 -8.27
C ALA A 60 1.38 -0.02 -8.74
N ALA A 61 1.24 -1.31 -9.05
CA ALA A 61 2.32 -2.11 -9.62
C ALA A 61 2.60 -1.80 -11.10
N GLN A 62 1.60 -1.34 -11.84
CA GLN A 62 1.68 -0.95 -13.24
C GLN A 62 2.07 0.52 -13.43
N ALA A 63 1.83 1.37 -12.43
CA ALA A 63 2.26 2.76 -12.47
C ALA A 63 3.80 2.83 -12.54
N PRO A 64 4.38 3.71 -13.38
CA PRO A 64 5.82 3.90 -13.43
C PRO A 64 6.30 4.33 -12.04
N ARG A 65 7.00 3.42 -11.34
CA ARG A 65 7.63 3.70 -10.06
C ARG A 65 8.83 4.59 -10.36
N THR A 66 8.61 5.89 -10.48
CA THR A 66 9.67 6.88 -10.64
C THR A 66 10.54 6.83 -9.39
N ARG A 67 11.68 6.16 -9.49
CA ARG A 67 12.77 6.23 -8.53
C ARG A 67 13.40 7.63 -8.69
N PRO A 68 13.44 8.49 -7.65
CA PRO A 68 14.32 9.65 -7.70
C PRO A 68 15.79 9.21 -7.71
#